data_AF-A0A2E3NKE1-F1
#
_entry.id   AF-A0A2E3NKE1-F1
#
_cell.length_a   1.000
_cell.length_b   1.000
_cell.length_c   1.000
_cell.angle_alpha   90.00
_cell.angle_beta   90.00
_cell.angle_gamma   90.00
#
_symmetry.space_group_name_H-M   'P 1'
#
loop_
_entity.id
_entity.type
_entity.pdbx_description
1 polymer ?
#
loop_
_entity_poly.entity_id
_entity_poly.type
_entity_poly.pdbx_seq_one_letter_code
_entity_poly.pdbx_strand_id
1 'polypeptide(L)'
;MRMPTRLAIALGVLVGALTAVVWSWTFTPLGRLDLQASILARIASLQGTSEMEMTPAAREAANQMTRRMRGDLDAEGAVVFEDRAISGPGGDIPVRIYTPDAPGPLPLFLDIHGGGWWMGNGFPFHDGMLAFAGQIPAIVVSVDYRLAPEHPFPAAIEDCEAVLRWMAEHGERLGGDPSRLAVGGASAGGNLAAALALKMRDEGGPAIAFQYLQVPATDLSGTREWHSYEEAYEGYVLTVPGIERMIEAYVPEAQERMNPYVSPLLEGRLEGLPPALVVTALFDPLRDQGEAYARRLEAAGVPVTLHREDALHGFLGSPHRARRIQSMAAALVGEALHP
;
A
#
# COMPACT_ATOMS: atom_id res chain seq x y z
N MET A 1 -30.09 -15.32 40.57
CA MET A 1 -29.47 -16.64 40.85
C MET A 1 -27.96 -16.42 40.93
N ARG A 2 -27.31 -16.62 42.09
CA ARG A 2 -25.85 -16.38 42.23
C ARG A 2 -25.08 -17.54 41.61
N MET A 3 -24.10 -17.24 40.76
CA MET A 3 -23.26 -18.28 40.16
C MET A 3 -22.45 -19.00 41.26
N PRO A 4 -22.41 -20.33 41.29
CA PRO A 4 -21.69 -21.07 42.32
C PRO A 4 -20.18 -20.77 42.24
N THR A 5 -19.55 -20.49 43.38
CA THR A 5 -18.15 -20.03 43.48
C THR A 5 -17.15 -20.91 42.72
N ARG A 6 -17.37 -22.24 42.70
CA ARG A 6 -16.53 -23.18 41.94
C ARG A 6 -16.60 -22.97 40.43
N LEU A 7 -17.78 -22.65 39.89
CA LEU A 7 -17.96 -22.31 38.48
C LEU A 7 -17.29 -20.97 38.15
N ALA A 8 -17.32 -20.00 39.07
CA ALA A 8 -16.65 -18.72 38.88
C ALA A 8 -15.13 -18.84 38.85
N ILE A 9 -14.56 -19.66 39.73
CA ILE A 9 -13.12 -19.97 39.74
C ILE A 9 -12.73 -20.70 38.45
N ALA A 10 -13.48 -21.73 38.05
CA ALA A 10 -13.20 -22.49 36.83
C ALA A 10 -13.24 -21.61 35.58
N LEU A 11 -14.25 -20.72 35.48
CA LEU A 11 -14.36 -19.77 34.38
C LEU A 11 -13.19 -18.77 34.39
N GLY A 12 -12.81 -18.26 35.56
CA GLY A 12 -11.66 -17.36 35.70
C GLY A 12 -10.34 -18.00 35.26
N VAL A 13 -10.09 -19.26 35.64
CA VAL A 13 -8.91 -20.01 35.22
C VAL A 13 -8.92 -20.24 33.69
N LEU A 14 -10.07 -20.62 33.12
CA LEU A 14 -10.20 -20.83 31.68
C LEU A 14 -9.94 -19.53 30.89
N VAL A 15 -10.52 -18.42 31.33
CA VAL A 15 -10.31 -17.10 30.71
C VAL A 15 -8.85 -16.65 30.84
N GLY A 16 -8.22 -16.87 32.00
CA GLY A 16 -6.81 -16.58 32.22
C GLY A 16 -5.90 -17.39 31.31
N ALA A 17 -6.16 -18.70 31.18
CA ALA A 17 -5.41 -19.58 30.28
C ALA A 17 -5.58 -19.18 28.81
N LEU A 18 -6.80 -18.89 28.36
CA LEU A 18 -7.06 -18.44 26.98
C LEU A 18 -6.36 -17.11 26.69
N THR A 19 -6.42 -16.15 27.62
CA THR A 19 -5.72 -14.87 27.50
C THR A 19 -4.22 -15.06 27.37
N ALA A 20 -3.63 -15.95 28.19
CA ALA A 20 -2.20 -16.25 28.12
C ALA A 20 -1.80 -16.90 26.78
N VAL A 21 -2.65 -17.78 26.23
CA VAL A 21 -2.42 -18.40 24.91
C VAL A 21 -2.51 -17.36 23.78
N VAL A 22 -3.52 -16.49 23.78
CA VAL A 22 -3.65 -15.45 22.74
C VAL A 22 -2.51 -14.43 22.88
N TRP A 23 -2.11 -14.08 24.10
CA TRP A 23 -0.97 -13.20 24.33
C TRP A 23 0.35 -13.82 23.88
N SER A 24 0.52 -15.14 24.02
CA SER A 24 1.75 -15.82 23.56
C SER A 24 1.91 -15.77 22.04
N TRP A 25 0.84 -15.64 21.27
CA TRP A 25 0.91 -15.44 19.81
C TRP A 25 1.56 -14.11 19.42
N THR A 26 1.66 -13.13 20.33
CA THR A 26 2.36 -11.88 20.05
C THR A 26 3.86 -12.04 19.91
N PHE A 27 4.44 -13.13 20.43
CA PHE A 27 5.87 -13.40 20.37
C PHE A 27 6.17 -14.29 19.15
N THR A 28 7.04 -13.80 18.27
CA THR A 28 7.53 -14.57 17.11
C THR A 28 9.05 -14.54 17.06
N PRO A 29 9.70 -15.41 16.27
CA PRO A 29 11.15 -15.38 16.07
C PRO A 29 11.68 -14.03 15.55
N LEU A 30 10.85 -13.28 14.81
CA LEU A 30 11.24 -11.99 14.20
C LEU A 30 11.07 -10.81 15.15
N GLY A 31 10.16 -10.91 16.12
CA GLY A 31 9.85 -9.81 17.01
C GLY A 31 8.46 -9.94 17.65
N ARG A 32 7.89 -8.80 18.05
CA ARG A 32 6.60 -8.76 18.74
C ARG A 32 5.50 -8.09 17.91
N LEU A 33 4.44 -8.83 17.63
CA LEU A 33 3.23 -8.34 16.97
C LEU A 33 2.29 -7.64 17.95
N ASP A 34 1.51 -6.69 17.45
CA ASP A 34 0.31 -6.22 18.14
C ASP A 34 -0.66 -7.39 18.35
N LEU A 35 -1.46 -7.34 19.42
CA LEU A 35 -2.39 -8.43 19.76
C LEU A 35 -3.35 -8.76 18.60
N GLN A 36 -3.94 -7.74 17.98
CA GLN A 36 -4.82 -7.91 16.83
C GLN A 36 -4.08 -8.52 15.64
N ALA A 37 -2.91 -8.00 15.29
CA ALA A 37 -2.06 -8.54 14.24
C ALA A 37 -1.67 -10.02 14.50
N SER A 38 -1.35 -10.39 15.74
CA SER A 38 -1.04 -11.77 16.10
C SER A 38 -2.22 -12.73 15.93
N ILE A 39 -3.44 -12.26 16.21
CA ILE A 39 -4.67 -13.04 15.97
C ILE A 39 -4.87 -13.26 14.47
N LEU A 40 -4.68 -12.21 13.65
CA LEU A 40 -4.77 -12.31 12.20
C LEU A 40 -3.73 -13.28 11.62
N ALA A 41 -2.47 -13.14 12.04
CA ALA A 41 -1.38 -14.04 11.69
C ALA A 41 -1.70 -15.49 12.07
N ARG A 42 -2.24 -15.70 13.29
CA ARG A 42 -2.63 -17.04 13.75
C ARG A 42 -3.77 -17.62 12.91
N ILE A 43 -4.81 -16.86 12.60
CA ILE A 43 -5.91 -17.31 11.74
C ILE A 43 -5.37 -17.69 10.36
N ALA A 44 -4.53 -16.85 9.75
CA ALA A 44 -3.90 -17.13 8.46
C ALA A 44 -3.08 -18.43 8.51
N SER A 45 -2.30 -18.64 9.58
CA SER A 45 -1.53 -19.88 9.75
C SER A 45 -2.40 -21.15 9.86
N LEU A 46 -3.60 -21.04 10.42
CA LEU A 46 -4.54 -22.16 10.57
C LEU A 46 -5.28 -22.49 9.26
N GLN A 47 -5.50 -21.48 8.41
CA GLN A 47 -6.10 -21.65 7.09
C GLN A 47 -5.12 -22.30 6.10
N GLY A 48 -3.82 -22.10 6.31
CA GLY A 48 -2.75 -22.64 5.46
C GLY A 48 -2.66 -21.93 4.10
N THR A 49 -1.85 -22.47 3.20
CA THR A 49 -1.68 -21.97 1.84
C THR A 49 -2.63 -22.71 0.88
N SER A 50 -3.92 -22.36 0.90
CA SER A 50 -4.80 -22.74 -0.21
C SER A 50 -4.45 -21.91 -1.45
N GLU A 51 -4.57 -22.51 -2.64
CA GLU A 51 -4.39 -21.78 -3.89
C GLU A 51 -5.28 -20.54 -3.92
N MET A 52 -4.70 -19.37 -4.22
CA MET A 52 -5.44 -18.11 -4.23
C MET A 52 -6.40 -18.11 -5.43
N GLU A 53 -7.68 -18.27 -5.14
CA GLU A 53 -8.75 -18.15 -6.13
C GLU A 53 -8.92 -16.67 -6.52
N MET A 54 -8.81 -16.38 -7.82
CA MET A 54 -8.87 -15.02 -8.36
C MET A 54 -10.18 -14.79 -9.14
N THR A 55 -11.31 -15.16 -8.53
CA THR A 55 -12.65 -14.91 -9.08
C THR A 55 -13.21 -13.58 -8.58
N PRO A 56 -14.21 -12.98 -9.27
CA PRO A 56 -14.86 -11.75 -8.79
C PRO A 56 -15.43 -11.86 -7.36
N ALA A 57 -15.95 -13.03 -6.99
CA ALA A 57 -16.46 -13.28 -5.63
C ALA A 57 -15.33 -13.32 -4.59
N ALA A 58 -14.21 -13.97 -4.91
CA ALA A 58 -13.02 -13.97 -4.05
C ALA A 58 -12.42 -12.57 -3.89
N ARG A 59 -12.38 -11.79 -4.98
CA ARG A 59 -11.97 -10.37 -4.98
C ARG A 59 -12.82 -9.54 -4.03
N GLU A 60 -14.14 -9.64 -4.15
CA GLU A 60 -15.07 -8.91 -3.27
C GLU A 60 -14.92 -9.33 -1.80
N ALA A 61 -14.78 -10.64 -1.53
CA ALA A 61 -14.53 -11.14 -0.18
C ALA A 61 -13.20 -10.62 0.40
N ALA A 62 -12.14 -10.56 -0.41
CA ALA A 62 -10.84 -10.03 -0.01
C ALA A 62 -10.88 -8.52 0.27
N ASN A 63 -11.61 -7.75 -0.55
CA ASN A 63 -11.87 -6.32 -0.32
C ASN A 63 -12.60 -6.09 1.01
N GLN A 64 -13.69 -6.82 1.26
CA GLN A 64 -14.45 -6.72 2.51
C GLN A 64 -13.63 -7.12 3.73
N MET A 65 -12.81 -8.18 3.61
CA MET A 65 -11.94 -8.62 4.71
C MET A 65 -10.87 -7.57 5.04
N THR A 66 -10.22 -7.01 4.01
CA THR A 66 -9.19 -5.99 4.19
C THR A 66 -9.76 -4.73 4.87
N ARG A 67 -10.97 -4.31 4.48
CA ARG A 67 -11.68 -3.20 5.14
C ARG A 67 -11.87 -3.47 6.64
N ARG A 68 -12.37 -4.65 7.00
CA ARG A 68 -12.57 -5.04 8.41
C ARG A 68 -11.26 -5.08 9.20
N MET A 69 -10.18 -5.56 8.59
CA MET A 69 -8.87 -5.69 9.25
C MET A 69 -8.16 -4.36 9.48
N ARG A 70 -8.38 -3.37 8.60
CA ARG A 70 -7.86 -2.00 8.78
C ARG A 70 -8.62 -1.23 9.86
N GLY A 71 -9.91 -1.55 10.01
CA GLY A 71 -10.81 -0.86 10.94
C GLY A 71 -11.22 0.51 10.42
N ASP A 72 -12.10 1.17 11.16
CA ASP A 72 -12.52 2.53 10.85
C ASP A 72 -11.41 3.49 11.30
N LEU A 73 -10.98 4.37 10.39
CA LEU A 73 -10.12 5.50 10.71
C LEU A 73 -11.01 6.73 10.71
N ASP A 74 -11.21 7.34 11.88
CA ASP A 74 -11.96 8.59 11.97
C ASP A 74 -11.25 9.65 11.13
N ALA A 75 -11.98 10.26 10.19
CA ALA A 75 -11.48 11.37 9.42
C ALA A 75 -11.27 12.58 10.34
N GLU A 76 -10.07 13.16 10.31
CA GLU A 76 -9.77 14.43 10.96
C GLU A 76 -9.92 15.56 9.92
N GLY A 77 -10.68 16.62 10.25
CA GLY A 77 -10.85 17.79 9.38
C GLY A 77 -12.02 17.69 8.37
N ALA A 78 -12.33 18.83 7.75
CA ALA A 78 -13.36 18.92 6.72
C ALA A 78 -12.75 18.58 5.36
N VAL A 79 -12.97 17.35 4.89
CA VAL A 79 -12.59 16.90 3.54
C VAL A 79 -13.86 16.63 2.75
N VAL A 80 -14.00 17.27 1.59
CA VAL A 80 -15.07 16.96 0.63
C VAL A 80 -14.51 15.97 -0.38
N PHE A 81 -15.35 15.03 -0.83
CA PHE A 81 -14.96 14.13 -1.91
C PHE A 81 -15.99 14.09 -3.03
N GLU A 82 -15.52 13.79 -4.24
CA GLU A 82 -16.35 13.53 -5.40
C GLU A 82 -15.78 12.40 -6.25
N ASP A 83 -16.66 11.64 -6.90
CA ASP A 83 -16.27 10.61 -7.86
C ASP A 83 -16.33 11.18 -9.27
N ARG A 84 -15.31 10.90 -10.07
CA ARG A 84 -15.26 11.27 -11.49
C ARG A 84 -14.80 10.08 -12.33
N ALA A 85 -15.10 10.15 -13.62
CA ALA A 85 -14.53 9.30 -14.63
C ALA A 85 -13.59 10.15 -15.48
N ILE A 86 -12.35 9.69 -15.67
CA ILE A 86 -11.40 10.31 -16.60
C ILE A 86 -11.21 9.40 -17.81
N SER A 87 -11.04 9.97 -18.99
CA SER A 87 -10.76 9.15 -20.18
C SER A 87 -9.37 8.54 -20.11
N GLY A 88 -9.29 7.22 -20.21
CA GLY A 88 -8.05 6.44 -20.19
C GLY A 88 -7.89 5.54 -21.42
N PRO A 89 -6.73 4.85 -21.53
CA PRO A 89 -6.40 4.02 -22.69
C PRO A 89 -7.29 2.78 -22.82
N GLY A 90 -7.88 2.30 -21.71
CA GLY A 90 -8.80 1.18 -21.68
C GLY A 90 -10.29 1.56 -21.59
N GLY A 91 -10.62 2.84 -21.70
CA GLY A 91 -11.94 3.39 -21.38
C GLY A 91 -11.90 4.35 -20.19
N ASP A 92 -13.06 4.64 -19.61
CA ASP A 92 -13.15 5.53 -18.46
C ASP A 92 -12.49 4.91 -17.22
N ILE A 93 -11.58 5.65 -16.59
CA ILE A 93 -10.92 5.31 -15.32
C ILE A 93 -11.65 6.04 -14.20
N PRO A 94 -12.28 5.32 -13.25
CA PRO A 94 -12.86 5.94 -12.07
C PRO A 94 -11.77 6.53 -11.17
N VAL A 95 -12.03 7.73 -10.65
CA VAL A 95 -11.19 8.38 -9.64
C VAL A 95 -12.06 8.95 -8.53
N ARG A 96 -11.54 8.94 -7.30
CA ARG A 96 -12.08 9.74 -6.19
C ARG A 96 -11.17 10.92 -5.93
N ILE A 97 -11.74 12.11 -5.89
CA ILE A 97 -11.02 13.33 -5.58
C ILE A 97 -11.38 13.73 -4.15
N TYR A 98 -10.38 13.94 -3.31
CA TYR A 98 -10.52 14.44 -1.95
C TYR A 98 -9.92 15.83 -1.87
N THR A 99 -10.73 16.80 -1.46
CA THR A 99 -10.34 18.20 -1.35
C THR A 99 -10.42 18.62 0.10
N PRO A 100 -9.28 18.91 0.75
CA PRO A 100 -9.27 19.42 2.12
C PRO A 100 -9.74 20.88 2.15
N ASP A 101 -10.34 21.30 3.27
CA ASP A 101 -10.64 22.71 3.55
C ASP A 101 -9.35 23.48 3.88
N ALA A 102 -8.65 23.91 2.82
CA ALA A 102 -7.38 24.63 2.90
C ALA A 102 -7.26 25.70 1.80
N PRO A 103 -6.53 26.80 2.05
CA PRO A 103 -6.34 27.86 1.05
C PRO A 103 -5.44 27.40 -0.11
N GLY A 104 -5.89 27.62 -1.35
CA GLY A 104 -5.19 27.19 -2.57
C GLY A 104 -4.24 28.23 -3.19
N PRO A 105 -3.57 27.87 -4.31
CA PRO A 105 -3.66 26.57 -4.97
C PRO A 105 -2.96 25.46 -4.15
N LEU A 106 -3.57 24.28 -4.09
CA LEU A 106 -3.08 23.14 -3.29
C LEU A 106 -2.18 22.22 -4.14
N PRO A 107 -1.14 21.58 -3.59
CA PRO A 107 -0.50 20.45 -4.25
C PRO A 107 -1.47 19.33 -4.62
N LEU A 108 -0.99 18.44 -5.47
CA LEU A 108 -1.74 17.30 -5.97
C LEU A 108 -1.03 16.00 -5.56
N PHE A 109 -1.77 15.05 -5.01
CA PHE A 109 -1.25 13.73 -4.62
C PHE A 109 -2.03 12.64 -5.33
N LEU A 110 -1.35 11.83 -6.15
CA LEU A 110 -1.93 10.64 -6.76
C LEU A 110 -1.79 9.47 -5.80
N ASP A 111 -2.92 9.01 -5.27
CA ASP A 111 -3.01 7.82 -4.45
C ASP A 111 -3.30 6.59 -5.31
N ILE A 112 -2.42 5.59 -5.22
CA ILE A 112 -2.52 4.33 -5.95
C ILE A 112 -2.71 3.21 -4.92
N HIS A 113 -3.87 2.56 -4.98
CA HIS A 113 -4.21 1.54 -3.98
C HIS A 113 -3.35 0.28 -4.11
N GLY A 114 -3.20 -0.45 -3.00
CA GLY A 114 -2.60 -1.79 -3.00
C GLY A 114 -3.60 -2.89 -3.37
N GLY A 115 -3.21 -4.15 -3.18
CA GLY A 115 -4.07 -5.30 -3.46
C GLY A 115 -3.51 -6.26 -4.51
N GLY A 116 -2.18 -6.31 -4.66
CA GLY A 116 -1.51 -7.27 -5.54
C GLY A 116 -1.97 -7.21 -6.98
N TRP A 117 -2.31 -6.01 -7.48
CA TRP A 117 -2.84 -5.76 -8.82
C TRP A 117 -4.14 -6.51 -9.18
N TRP A 118 -4.72 -7.28 -8.25
CA TRP A 118 -5.87 -8.15 -8.51
C TRP A 118 -7.10 -7.81 -7.68
N MET A 119 -6.90 -7.20 -6.53
CA MET A 119 -7.95 -6.69 -5.65
C MET A 119 -7.65 -5.23 -5.32
N GLY A 120 -8.48 -4.69 -4.43
CA GLY A 120 -8.62 -3.26 -4.28
C GLY A 120 -9.71 -2.75 -5.22
N ASN A 121 -10.24 -1.61 -4.83
CA ASN A 121 -10.98 -0.68 -5.66
C ASN A 121 -10.85 0.68 -4.95
N GLY A 122 -11.12 1.79 -5.62
CA GLY A 122 -10.85 3.15 -5.08
C GLY A 122 -11.62 3.56 -3.80
N PHE A 123 -12.51 2.70 -3.25
CA PHE A 123 -13.53 3.12 -2.28
C PHE A 123 -13.69 2.37 -0.93
N PRO A 124 -13.22 1.12 -0.72
CA PRO A 124 -13.34 0.44 0.57
C PRO A 124 -12.26 0.95 1.56
N PHE A 125 -11.30 1.74 1.08
CA PHE A 125 -10.25 2.41 1.86
C PHE A 125 -10.54 3.89 2.08
N HIS A 126 -11.76 4.32 1.76
CA HIS A 126 -12.22 5.71 1.85
C HIS A 126 -11.92 6.36 3.21
N ASP A 127 -12.24 5.68 4.31
CA ASP A 127 -12.10 6.25 5.66
C ASP A 127 -10.62 6.56 5.98
N GLY A 128 -9.72 5.65 5.59
CA GLY A 128 -8.28 5.87 5.71
C GLY A 128 -7.79 7.00 4.81
N MET A 129 -8.29 7.09 3.58
CA MET A 129 -7.88 8.16 2.67
C MET A 129 -8.44 9.53 3.06
N LEU A 130 -9.66 9.59 3.59
CA LEU A 130 -10.21 10.81 4.21
C LEU A 130 -9.32 11.29 5.34
N ALA A 131 -8.91 10.39 6.24
CA ALA A 131 -8.00 10.73 7.33
C ALA A 131 -6.62 11.18 6.80
N PHE A 132 -6.15 10.66 5.67
CA PHE A 132 -4.88 11.08 5.05
C PHE A 132 -5.02 12.48 4.45
N ALA A 133 -6.04 12.68 3.62
CA ALA A 133 -6.34 13.94 2.95
C ALA A 133 -6.59 15.07 3.95
N GLY A 134 -7.15 14.77 5.12
CA GLY A 134 -7.32 15.74 6.21
C GLY A 134 -6.02 16.17 6.89
N GLN A 135 -4.94 15.37 6.78
CA GLN A 135 -3.64 15.65 7.38
C GLN A 135 -2.67 16.35 6.43
N ILE A 136 -2.95 16.37 5.11
CA ILE A 136 -2.12 17.06 4.13
C ILE A 136 -2.89 18.21 3.49
N PRO A 137 -2.28 19.40 3.33
CA PRO A 137 -2.88 20.49 2.58
C PRO A 137 -2.79 20.25 1.06
N ALA A 138 -3.21 19.08 0.57
CA ALA A 138 -3.13 18.68 -0.84
C ALA A 138 -4.43 18.02 -1.31
N ILE A 139 -4.76 18.19 -2.59
CA ILE A 139 -5.85 17.47 -3.23
C ILE A 139 -5.36 16.05 -3.52
N VAL A 140 -6.05 15.06 -2.97
CA VAL A 140 -5.74 13.65 -3.21
C VAL A 140 -6.65 13.11 -4.31
N VAL A 141 -6.07 12.46 -5.31
CA VAL A 141 -6.80 11.75 -6.37
C VAL A 141 -6.47 10.27 -6.24
N SER A 142 -7.42 9.47 -5.77
CA SER A 142 -7.30 8.01 -5.73
C SER A 142 -7.75 7.41 -7.06
N VAL A 143 -6.88 6.62 -7.69
CA VAL A 143 -7.17 5.93 -8.95
C VAL A 143 -7.75 4.52 -8.71
N ASP A 144 -8.82 4.18 -9.43
CA ASP A 144 -9.38 2.82 -9.52
C ASP A 144 -8.89 2.14 -10.80
N TYR A 145 -7.62 1.71 -10.80
CA TYR A 145 -6.94 1.20 -12.00
C TYR A 145 -7.43 -0.21 -12.39
N ARG A 146 -7.32 -0.56 -13.67
CA ARG A 146 -7.70 -1.90 -14.17
C ARG A 146 -6.88 -3.01 -13.50
N LEU A 147 -7.57 -4.07 -13.09
CA LEU A 147 -7.01 -5.17 -12.32
C LEU A 147 -6.73 -6.42 -13.17
N ALA A 148 -5.71 -7.16 -12.76
CA ALA A 148 -5.43 -8.51 -13.19
C ALA A 148 -6.41 -9.51 -12.54
N PRO A 149 -6.65 -10.69 -13.16
CA PRO A 149 -6.09 -11.15 -14.44
C PRO A 149 -6.80 -10.61 -15.69
N GLU A 150 -7.92 -9.90 -15.56
CA GLU A 150 -8.70 -9.40 -16.71
C GLU A 150 -7.90 -8.38 -17.54
N HIS A 151 -7.06 -7.60 -16.86
CA HIS A 151 -6.19 -6.61 -17.46
C HIS A 151 -4.77 -6.75 -16.89
N PRO A 152 -3.94 -7.67 -17.44
CA PRO A 152 -2.55 -7.82 -17.03
C PRO A 152 -1.73 -6.56 -17.39
N PHE A 153 -0.47 -6.53 -16.96
CA PHE A 153 0.50 -5.54 -17.37
C PHE A 153 0.48 -5.35 -18.91
N PRO A 154 0.49 -4.10 -19.42
CA PRO A 154 0.73 -2.84 -18.70
C PRO A 154 -0.52 -2.07 -18.23
N ALA A 155 -1.72 -2.66 -18.22
CA ALA A 155 -2.96 -1.91 -18.03
C ALA A 155 -3.02 -1.02 -16.76
N ALA A 156 -2.60 -1.55 -15.61
CA ALA A 156 -2.63 -0.81 -14.35
C ALA A 156 -1.72 0.43 -14.35
N ILE A 157 -0.50 0.32 -14.90
CA ILE A 157 0.45 1.44 -14.94
C ILE A 157 0.03 2.48 -15.98
N GLU A 158 -0.54 2.05 -17.11
CA GLU A 158 -1.11 2.94 -18.12
C GLU A 158 -2.27 3.78 -17.57
N ASP A 159 -3.12 3.20 -16.73
CA ASP A 159 -4.21 3.93 -16.09
C ASP A 159 -3.67 4.94 -15.07
N CYS A 160 -2.70 4.54 -14.24
CA CYS A 160 -2.05 5.46 -13.29
C CYS A 160 -1.34 6.62 -14.01
N GLU A 161 -0.68 6.35 -15.14
CA GLU A 161 -0.08 7.38 -15.98
C GLU A 161 -1.13 8.33 -16.55
N ALA A 162 -2.23 7.81 -17.08
CA ALA A 162 -3.31 8.63 -17.62
C ALA A 162 -3.89 9.58 -16.56
N VAL A 163 -4.08 9.08 -15.32
CA VAL A 163 -4.52 9.91 -14.19
C VAL A 163 -3.48 10.97 -13.85
N LEU A 164 -2.20 10.61 -13.74
CA LEU A 164 -1.15 11.58 -13.41
C LEU A 164 -1.05 12.71 -14.45
N ARG A 165 -1.10 12.35 -15.74
CA ARG A 165 -1.10 13.33 -16.84
C ARG A 165 -2.36 14.19 -16.82
N TRP A 166 -3.52 13.59 -16.54
CA TRP A 166 -4.77 14.33 -16.37
C TRP A 166 -4.69 15.33 -15.21
N MET A 167 -4.10 14.93 -14.07
CA MET A 167 -3.86 15.83 -12.94
C MET A 167 -2.93 16.98 -13.32
N ALA A 168 -1.88 16.72 -14.10
CA ALA A 168 -0.98 17.75 -14.58
C ALA A 168 -1.66 18.74 -15.55
N GLU A 169 -2.56 18.26 -16.41
CA GLU A 169 -3.28 19.09 -17.38
C GLU A 169 -4.45 19.86 -16.75
N HIS A 170 -5.10 19.28 -15.74
CA HIS A 170 -6.40 19.74 -15.24
C HIS A 170 -6.40 20.15 -13.76
N GLY A 171 -5.26 20.01 -13.08
CA GLY A 171 -5.12 20.30 -11.65
C GLY A 171 -5.56 21.70 -11.25
N GLU A 172 -5.29 22.71 -12.06
CA GLU A 172 -5.74 24.09 -11.80
C GLU A 172 -7.27 24.19 -11.66
N ARG A 173 -8.02 23.41 -12.45
CA ARG A 173 -9.50 23.38 -12.38
C ARG A 173 -10.02 22.68 -11.14
N LEU A 174 -9.18 21.91 -10.45
CA LEU A 174 -9.48 21.31 -9.15
C LEU A 174 -9.13 22.27 -7.99
N GLY A 175 -8.55 23.44 -8.28
CA GLY A 175 -7.94 24.31 -7.26
C GLY A 175 -6.53 23.88 -6.87
N GLY A 176 -5.91 23.01 -7.66
CA GLY A 176 -4.57 22.48 -7.43
C GLY A 176 -3.47 23.18 -8.23
N ASP A 177 -2.23 22.84 -7.92
CA ASP A 177 -1.00 23.30 -8.57
C ASP A 177 -0.30 22.13 -9.25
N PRO A 178 -0.41 21.99 -10.58
CA PRO A 178 0.24 20.93 -11.36
C PRO A 178 1.77 20.86 -11.24
N SER A 179 2.43 21.93 -10.79
CA SER A 179 3.89 21.90 -10.57
C SER A 179 4.30 21.20 -9.28
N ARG A 180 3.33 20.88 -8.41
CA ARG A 180 3.51 20.25 -7.10
C ARG A 180 2.75 18.93 -7.03
N LEU A 181 3.23 17.96 -7.79
CA LEU A 181 2.68 16.61 -7.87
C LEU A 181 3.48 15.61 -7.04
N ALA A 182 2.81 14.83 -6.20
CA ALA A 182 3.38 13.65 -5.57
C ALA A 182 2.60 12.40 -5.97
N VAL A 183 3.25 11.25 -5.88
CA VAL A 183 2.63 9.94 -6.09
C VAL A 183 2.84 9.08 -4.85
N GLY A 184 1.92 8.19 -4.55
CA GLY A 184 2.16 7.22 -3.50
C GLY A 184 1.17 6.08 -3.48
N GLY A 185 1.53 5.05 -2.74
CA GLY A 185 0.71 3.86 -2.65
C GLY A 185 1.30 2.81 -1.72
N ALA A 186 0.49 1.80 -1.43
CA ALA A 186 0.87 0.68 -0.61
C ALA A 186 0.97 -0.61 -1.42
N SER A 187 1.95 -1.48 -1.13
CA SER A 187 2.06 -2.81 -1.77
C SER A 187 2.20 -2.68 -3.29
N ALA A 188 1.30 -3.30 -4.06
CA ALA A 188 1.16 -3.10 -5.51
C ALA A 188 1.01 -1.63 -5.93
N GLY A 189 0.37 -0.78 -5.12
CA GLY A 189 0.30 0.65 -5.39
C GLY A 189 1.65 1.35 -5.20
N GLY A 190 2.46 0.89 -4.24
CA GLY A 190 3.84 1.35 -4.07
C GLY A 190 4.74 0.90 -5.23
N ASN A 191 4.50 -0.29 -5.79
CA ASN A 191 5.13 -0.73 -7.03
C ASN A 191 4.81 0.23 -8.19
N LEU A 192 3.53 0.48 -8.43
CA LEU A 192 3.04 1.35 -9.50
C LEU A 192 3.54 2.80 -9.32
N ALA A 193 3.58 3.32 -8.10
CA ALA A 193 4.12 4.65 -7.79
C ALA A 193 5.61 4.76 -8.14
N ALA A 194 6.42 3.78 -7.75
CA ALA A 194 7.85 3.74 -8.07
C ALA A 194 8.09 3.58 -9.59
N ALA A 195 7.34 2.71 -10.25
CA ALA A 195 7.40 2.51 -11.70
C ALA A 195 6.96 3.76 -12.47
N LEU A 196 5.95 4.47 -11.99
CA LEU A 196 5.48 5.71 -12.59
C LEU A 196 6.53 6.83 -12.44
N ALA A 197 7.20 6.93 -11.30
CA ALA A 197 8.31 7.86 -11.10
C ALA A 197 9.45 7.63 -12.11
N LEU A 198 9.81 6.37 -12.34
CA LEU A 198 10.77 5.97 -13.38
C LEU A 198 10.29 6.41 -14.77
N LYS A 199 9.09 6.00 -15.16
CA LYS A 199 8.53 6.25 -16.48
C LYS A 199 8.40 7.74 -16.79
N MET A 200 7.93 8.55 -15.83
CA MET A 200 7.81 10.00 -16.03
C MET A 200 9.17 10.69 -16.23
N ARG A 201 10.19 10.27 -15.49
CA ARG A 201 11.55 10.77 -15.70
C ARG A 201 12.08 10.37 -17.07
N ASP A 202 11.87 9.13 -17.49
CA ASP A 202 12.47 8.59 -18.71
C ASP A 202 11.78 9.07 -19.99
N GLU A 203 10.48 9.35 -19.92
CA GLU A 203 9.67 9.78 -21.06
C GLU A 203 9.41 11.30 -21.09
N GLY A 204 9.95 12.06 -20.13
CA GLY A 204 9.71 13.51 -20.04
C GLY A 204 8.26 13.86 -19.70
N GLY A 205 7.64 13.08 -18.81
CA GLY A 205 6.29 13.33 -18.29
C GLY A 205 6.23 14.43 -17.23
N PRO A 206 5.05 14.61 -16.57
CA PRO A 206 4.91 15.54 -15.46
C PRO A 206 5.97 15.31 -14.37
N ALA A 207 6.53 16.40 -13.85
CA ALA A 207 7.51 16.34 -12.78
C ALA A 207 6.82 15.85 -11.49
N ILE A 208 7.35 14.78 -10.91
CA ILE A 208 6.94 14.28 -9.60
C ILE A 208 7.92 14.86 -8.58
N ALA A 209 7.41 15.49 -7.53
CA ALA A 209 8.17 16.12 -6.45
C ALA A 209 8.47 15.14 -5.31
N PHE A 210 7.65 14.10 -5.13
CA PHE A 210 7.80 13.13 -4.04
C PHE A 210 7.16 11.77 -4.37
N GLN A 211 7.74 10.69 -3.85
CA GLN A 211 7.16 9.35 -3.91
C GLN A 211 6.99 8.73 -2.50
N TYR A 212 5.75 8.39 -2.12
CA TYR A 212 5.45 7.65 -0.89
C TYR A 212 5.22 6.16 -1.17
N LEU A 213 6.14 5.31 -0.71
CA LEU A 213 6.16 3.88 -0.99
C LEU A 213 5.96 3.08 0.30
N GLN A 214 4.73 2.67 0.58
CA GLN A 214 4.42 1.84 1.74
C GLN A 214 4.49 0.36 1.38
N VAL A 215 5.32 -0.42 2.06
CA VAL A 215 5.55 -1.86 1.84
C VAL A 215 5.61 -2.26 0.35
N PRO A 216 6.41 -1.56 -0.49
CA PRO A 216 6.31 -1.70 -1.94
C PRO A 216 6.83 -3.06 -2.43
N ALA A 217 6.16 -3.62 -3.45
CA ALA A 217 6.75 -4.69 -4.26
C ALA A 217 7.67 -4.05 -5.31
N THR A 218 8.97 -4.26 -5.24
CA THR A 218 9.95 -3.57 -6.12
C THR A 218 10.68 -4.53 -7.05
N ASP A 219 10.60 -5.84 -6.82
CA ASP A 219 11.17 -6.90 -7.63
C ASP A 219 10.17 -8.06 -7.80
N LEU A 220 9.65 -8.20 -9.00
CA LEU A 220 8.73 -9.25 -9.42
C LEU A 220 9.43 -10.31 -10.28
N SER A 221 10.74 -10.18 -10.52
CA SER A 221 11.47 -11.00 -11.48
C SER A 221 11.67 -12.45 -11.07
N GLY A 222 11.68 -12.72 -9.77
CA GLY A 222 12.06 -14.03 -9.23
C GLY A 222 13.55 -14.35 -9.43
N THR A 223 14.39 -13.37 -9.76
CA THR A 223 15.83 -13.58 -10.01
C THR A 223 16.71 -13.47 -8.76
N ARG A 224 16.11 -13.12 -7.61
CA ARG A 224 16.80 -12.93 -6.33
C ARG A 224 16.12 -13.71 -5.23
N GLU A 225 16.94 -14.29 -4.37
CA GLU A 225 16.50 -14.85 -3.09
C GLU A 225 16.45 -13.73 -2.05
N TRP A 226 15.32 -13.62 -1.37
CA TRP A 226 15.10 -12.64 -0.31
C TRP A 226 15.09 -13.34 1.04
N HIS A 227 15.90 -12.90 1.99
CA HIS A 227 15.88 -13.49 3.33
C HIS A 227 14.50 -13.29 4.00
N SER A 228 13.82 -12.19 3.73
CA SER A 228 12.44 -11.96 4.17
C SER A 228 11.42 -12.97 3.59
N TYR A 229 11.69 -13.58 2.43
CA TYR A 229 10.83 -14.65 1.91
C TYR A 229 10.94 -15.91 2.75
N GLU A 230 12.13 -16.22 3.30
CA GLU A 230 12.31 -17.37 4.20
C GLU A 230 11.73 -17.09 5.59
N GLU A 231 11.99 -15.90 6.13
CA GLU A 231 11.55 -15.48 7.47
C GLU A 231 10.03 -15.33 7.60
N ALA A 232 9.40 -14.82 6.54
CA ALA A 232 7.96 -14.52 6.51
C ALA A 232 7.23 -15.36 5.45
N TYR A 233 7.75 -16.55 5.11
CA TYR A 233 7.22 -17.40 4.03
C TYR A 233 5.71 -17.61 4.12
N GLU A 234 5.24 -17.94 5.33
CA GLU A 234 3.84 -18.15 5.65
C GLU A 234 3.48 -17.65 7.07
N GLY A 235 2.19 -17.54 7.35
CA GLY A 235 1.69 -17.21 8.69
C GLY A 235 1.57 -15.72 9.01
N TYR A 236 1.92 -14.81 8.09
CA TYR A 236 1.86 -13.36 8.29
C TYR A 236 0.89 -12.63 7.33
N VAL A 237 -0.24 -13.29 7.01
CA VAL A 237 -1.31 -12.83 6.10
C VAL A 237 -0.89 -12.75 4.63
N LEU A 238 0.12 -11.95 4.30
CA LEU A 238 0.76 -12.01 2.99
C LEU A 238 1.73 -13.20 2.98
N THR A 239 1.60 -14.08 1.99
CA THR A 239 2.41 -15.30 1.86
C THR A 239 3.18 -15.28 0.55
N VAL A 240 4.34 -15.95 0.52
CA VAL A 240 5.15 -16.06 -0.70
C VAL A 240 4.36 -16.72 -1.86
N PRO A 241 3.65 -17.85 -1.65
CA PRO A 241 2.81 -18.42 -2.72
C PRO A 241 1.71 -17.46 -3.21
N GLY A 242 1.14 -16.65 -2.31
CA GLY A 242 0.17 -15.63 -2.69
C GLY A 242 0.80 -14.54 -3.56
N ILE A 243 2.00 -14.08 -3.21
CA ILE A 243 2.76 -13.10 -4.01
C ILE A 243 3.05 -13.66 -5.40
N GLU A 244 3.58 -14.87 -5.50
CA GLU A 244 3.88 -15.53 -6.77
C GLU A 244 2.63 -15.62 -7.65
N ARG A 245 1.48 -16.00 -7.07
CA ARG A 245 0.22 -16.08 -7.79
C ARG A 245 -0.27 -14.71 -8.29
N MET A 246 -0.13 -13.66 -7.48
CA MET A 246 -0.47 -12.29 -7.86
C MET A 246 0.45 -11.78 -8.99
N ILE A 247 1.75 -12.11 -8.94
CA ILE A 247 2.72 -11.79 -10.00
C ILE A 247 2.36 -12.51 -11.30
N GLU A 248 1.99 -13.79 -11.25
CA GLU A 248 1.58 -14.53 -12.46
C GLU A 248 0.34 -13.95 -13.12
N ALA A 249 -0.65 -13.52 -12.33
CA ALA A 249 -1.85 -12.90 -12.86
C ALA A 249 -1.56 -11.52 -13.48
N TYR A 250 -0.70 -10.73 -12.83
CA TYR A 250 -0.35 -9.39 -13.30
C TYR A 250 0.60 -9.43 -14.50
N VAL A 251 1.62 -10.29 -14.47
CA VAL A 251 2.68 -10.40 -15.48
C VAL A 251 2.82 -11.87 -15.90
N PRO A 252 1.89 -12.37 -16.74
CA PRO A 252 1.87 -13.77 -17.15
C PRO A 252 3.12 -14.15 -17.96
N GLU A 253 3.65 -13.21 -18.76
CA GLU A 253 4.89 -13.39 -19.51
C GLU A 253 6.11 -13.19 -18.60
N ALA A 254 6.77 -14.27 -18.20
CA ALA A 254 7.87 -14.23 -17.23
C ALA A 254 9.02 -13.29 -17.61
N GLN A 255 9.27 -13.09 -18.92
CA GLN A 255 10.32 -12.18 -19.40
C GLN A 255 10.02 -10.70 -19.09
N GLU A 256 8.74 -10.29 -19.09
CA GLU A 256 8.33 -8.92 -18.75
C GLU A 256 8.54 -8.60 -17.27
N ARG A 257 8.74 -9.62 -16.41
CA ARG A 257 9.03 -9.38 -14.99
C ARG A 257 10.38 -8.71 -14.75
N MET A 258 11.28 -8.73 -15.74
CA MET A 258 12.54 -7.99 -15.74
C MET A 258 12.38 -6.54 -16.21
N ASN A 259 11.23 -6.15 -16.73
CA ASN A 259 10.96 -4.80 -17.19
C ASN A 259 11.08 -3.82 -16.00
N PRO A 260 11.84 -2.72 -16.09
CA PRO A 260 11.97 -1.74 -15.00
C PRO A 260 10.64 -1.13 -14.55
N TYR A 261 9.62 -1.09 -15.43
CA TYR A 261 8.28 -0.60 -15.09
C TYR A 261 7.41 -1.67 -14.41
N VAL A 262 7.92 -2.89 -14.27
CA VAL A 262 7.34 -3.98 -13.47
C VAL A 262 8.15 -4.17 -12.20
N SER A 263 9.47 -4.23 -12.32
CA SER A 263 10.44 -4.41 -11.24
C SER A 263 11.35 -3.18 -11.14
N PRO A 264 10.89 -2.08 -10.51
CA PRO A 264 11.67 -0.84 -10.41
C PRO A 264 13.02 -1.03 -9.71
N LEU A 265 13.16 -2.06 -8.88
CA LEU A 265 14.45 -2.43 -8.27
C LEU A 265 15.51 -2.84 -9.30
N LEU A 266 15.14 -3.15 -10.54
CA LEU A 266 16.07 -3.63 -11.56
C LEU A 266 16.53 -2.53 -12.52
N GLU A 267 15.96 -1.33 -12.43
CA GLU A 267 16.39 -0.21 -13.28
C GLU A 267 17.88 0.09 -13.09
N GLY A 268 18.63 0.30 -14.18
CA GLY A 268 20.06 0.59 -14.14
C GLY A 268 20.39 2.01 -13.65
N ARG A 269 19.53 2.99 -13.97
CA ARG A 269 19.73 4.42 -13.68
C ARG A 269 18.62 4.94 -12.77
N LEU A 270 18.96 5.31 -11.53
CA LEU A 270 18.00 5.83 -10.53
C LEU A 270 18.19 7.32 -10.23
N GLU A 271 19.23 7.93 -10.78
CA GLU A 271 19.54 9.35 -10.66
C GLU A 271 18.37 10.20 -11.21
N GLY A 272 18.10 11.33 -10.53
CA GLY A 272 17.05 12.26 -10.92
C GLY A 272 15.62 11.78 -10.62
N LEU A 273 15.45 10.70 -9.86
CA LEU A 273 14.14 10.33 -9.30
C LEU A 273 13.74 11.26 -8.15
N PRO A 274 12.42 11.39 -7.88
CA PRO A 274 11.94 12.21 -6.78
C PRO A 274 12.40 11.66 -5.42
N PRO A 275 12.60 12.55 -4.42
CA PRO A 275 12.75 12.15 -3.02
C PRO A 275 11.68 11.14 -2.60
N ALA A 276 12.06 10.20 -1.74
CA ALA A 276 11.22 9.07 -1.39
C ALA A 276 11.07 8.90 0.12
N LEU A 277 9.84 8.61 0.56
CA LEU A 277 9.61 7.89 1.81
C LEU A 277 9.37 6.42 1.47
N VAL A 278 10.25 5.54 1.94
CA VAL A 278 10.08 4.09 1.85
C VAL A 278 9.77 3.56 3.23
N VAL A 279 8.61 2.93 3.39
CA VAL A 279 8.23 2.29 4.64
C VAL A 279 8.15 0.79 4.46
N THR A 280 8.85 0.01 5.27
CA THR A 280 8.77 -1.46 5.25
C THR A 280 8.17 -1.98 6.55
N ALA A 281 7.75 -3.24 6.55
CA ALA A 281 7.23 -3.90 7.74
C ALA A 281 8.13 -5.10 8.12
N LEU A 282 8.31 -5.34 9.41
CA LEU A 282 9.20 -6.39 9.91
C LEU A 282 8.72 -7.80 9.51
N PHE A 283 7.41 -8.02 9.57
CA PHE A 283 6.74 -9.30 9.31
C PHE A 283 6.14 -9.32 7.89
N ASP A 284 6.96 -9.00 6.88
CA ASP A 284 6.55 -8.85 5.49
C ASP A 284 7.56 -9.50 4.54
N PRO A 285 7.13 -10.44 3.67
CA PRO A 285 8.00 -11.00 2.64
C PRO A 285 8.63 -9.94 1.74
N LEU A 286 7.96 -8.80 1.49
CA LEU A 286 8.45 -7.74 0.61
C LEU A 286 9.47 -6.81 1.28
N ARG A 287 9.77 -7.00 2.57
CA ARG A 287 10.64 -6.11 3.36
C ARG A 287 11.99 -5.89 2.68
N ASP A 288 12.71 -6.95 2.34
CA ASP A 288 14.08 -6.83 1.88
C ASP A 288 14.19 -6.17 0.50
N GLN A 289 13.23 -6.44 -0.40
CA GLN A 289 13.19 -5.80 -1.72
C GLN A 289 12.85 -4.30 -1.63
N GLY A 290 11.93 -3.91 -0.74
CA GLY A 290 11.62 -2.50 -0.49
C GLY A 290 12.83 -1.73 0.05
N GLU A 291 13.56 -2.32 1.00
CA GLU A 291 14.78 -1.72 1.54
C GLU A 291 15.95 -1.72 0.56
N ALA A 292 16.05 -2.75 -0.28
CA ALA A 292 17.03 -2.76 -1.35
C ALA A 292 16.78 -1.61 -2.32
N TYR A 293 15.52 -1.30 -2.63
CA TYR A 293 15.17 -0.18 -3.49
C TYR A 293 15.54 1.16 -2.85
N ALA A 294 15.20 1.36 -1.57
CA ALA A 294 15.61 2.53 -0.80
C ALA A 294 17.13 2.77 -0.83
N ARG A 295 17.92 1.72 -0.53
CA ARG A 295 19.39 1.79 -0.57
C ARG A 295 19.93 2.11 -1.97
N ARG A 296 19.28 1.60 -3.02
CA ARG A 296 19.68 1.91 -4.41
C ARG A 296 19.36 3.36 -4.79
N LEU A 297 18.23 3.91 -4.35
CA LEU A 297 17.89 5.32 -4.51
C LEU A 297 18.91 6.22 -3.80
N GLU A 298 19.24 5.92 -2.54
CA GLU A 298 20.27 6.63 -1.77
C GLU A 298 21.64 6.59 -2.48
N ALA A 299 22.05 5.41 -2.96
CA ALA A 299 23.30 5.24 -3.69
C ALA A 299 23.36 6.05 -5.00
N ALA A 300 22.20 6.33 -5.61
CA ALA A 300 22.06 7.19 -6.79
C ALA A 300 21.91 8.68 -6.45
N GLY A 301 22.04 9.07 -5.17
CA GLY A 301 21.96 10.46 -4.71
C GLY A 301 20.53 11.00 -4.56
N VAL A 302 19.51 10.13 -4.57
CA VAL A 302 18.14 10.53 -4.29
C VAL A 302 17.95 10.67 -2.77
N PRO A 303 17.35 11.76 -2.26
CA PRO A 303 17.00 11.85 -0.84
C PRO A 303 15.96 10.80 -0.46
N VAL A 304 16.26 9.97 0.55
CA VAL A 304 15.38 8.90 1.00
C VAL A 304 15.22 8.95 2.51
N THR A 305 13.99 8.81 2.97
CA THR A 305 13.67 8.42 4.34
C THR A 305 13.25 6.95 4.32
N LEU A 306 14.04 6.08 4.93
CA LEU A 306 13.71 4.67 5.11
C LEU A 306 13.24 4.42 6.56
N HIS A 307 12.01 3.91 6.72
CA HIS A 307 11.46 3.53 8.02
C HIS A 307 10.98 2.08 8.01
N ARG A 308 11.37 1.29 9.00
CA ARG A 308 10.84 -0.06 9.22
C ARG A 308 9.91 -0.06 10.42
N GLU A 309 8.72 -0.63 10.26
CA GLU A 309 7.70 -0.74 11.30
C GLU A 309 7.53 -2.19 11.76
N ASP A 310 7.30 -2.42 13.06
CA ASP A 310 7.17 -3.77 13.65
C ASP A 310 5.78 -4.39 13.39
N ALA A 311 5.33 -4.39 12.13
CA ALA A 311 3.97 -4.74 11.74
C ALA A 311 3.91 -5.76 10.60
N LEU A 312 2.72 -6.31 10.36
CA LEU A 312 2.41 -7.11 9.18
C LEU A 312 2.42 -6.22 7.92
N HIS A 313 2.49 -6.87 6.75
CA HIS A 313 2.28 -6.21 5.46
C HIS A 313 0.99 -5.36 5.47
N GLY A 314 1.08 -4.11 5.01
CA GLY A 314 -0.03 -3.15 5.02
C GLY A 314 -0.52 -2.72 6.42
N PHE A 315 0.21 -3.09 7.48
CA PHE A 315 -0.08 -2.82 8.90
C PHE A 315 -1.42 -3.38 9.38
N LEU A 316 -1.84 -4.51 8.80
CA LEU A 316 -3.08 -5.19 9.15
C LEU A 316 -3.12 -5.55 10.65
N GLY A 317 -4.25 -5.26 11.31
CA GLY A 317 -4.40 -5.47 12.75
C GLY A 317 -3.47 -4.60 13.62
N SER A 318 -2.92 -3.51 13.08
CA SER A 318 -2.08 -2.55 13.82
C SER A 318 -2.53 -1.09 13.56
N PRO A 319 -3.79 -0.71 13.84
CA PRO A 319 -4.36 0.59 13.43
C PRO A 319 -3.61 1.80 14.03
N HIS A 320 -3.05 1.68 15.23
CA HIS A 320 -2.23 2.75 15.82
C HIS A 320 -0.92 2.96 15.06
N ARG A 321 -0.28 1.88 14.60
CA ARG A 321 0.95 1.95 13.79
C ARG A 321 0.63 2.51 12.40
N ALA A 322 -0.49 2.07 11.80
CA ALA A 322 -0.97 2.60 10.53
C ALA A 322 -1.18 4.12 10.59
N ARG A 323 -1.87 4.63 11.61
CA ARG A 323 -2.07 6.08 11.81
C ARG A 323 -0.74 6.82 11.98
N ARG A 324 0.20 6.29 12.76
CA ARG A 324 1.51 6.93 12.95
C ARG A 324 2.29 7.06 11.64
N ILE A 325 2.33 5.99 10.85
CA ILE A 325 3.01 6.02 9.54
C ILE A 325 2.30 6.97 8.59
N GLN A 326 0.97 6.98 8.61
CA GLN A 326 0.17 7.91 7.82
C GLN A 326 0.48 9.38 8.17
N SER A 327 0.58 9.73 9.46
CA SER A 327 0.96 11.08 9.88
C SER A 327 2.41 11.44 9.49
N MET A 328 3.34 10.48 9.56
CA MET A 328 4.70 10.68 9.09
C MET A 328 4.74 10.92 7.57
N ALA A 329 4.00 10.13 6.80
CA ALA A 329 3.87 10.30 5.36
C ALA A 329 3.25 11.65 5.02
N ALA A 330 2.20 12.06 5.75
CA ALA A 330 1.55 13.34 5.57
C ALA A 330 2.51 14.51 5.80
N ALA A 331 3.31 14.45 6.87
CA ALA A 331 4.31 15.48 7.17
C ALA A 331 5.36 15.60 6.05
N LEU A 332 5.94 14.47 5.60
CA LEU A 332 6.97 14.48 4.55
C LEU A 332 6.41 14.87 3.17
N VAL A 333 5.19 14.46 2.84
CA VAL A 333 4.48 14.92 1.64
C VAL A 333 4.25 16.43 1.72
N GLY A 334 3.82 16.95 2.87
CA GLY A 334 3.65 18.38 3.12
C GLY A 334 4.96 19.16 2.94
N GLU A 335 6.06 18.70 3.51
CA GLU A 335 7.39 19.31 3.36
C GLU A 335 7.85 19.30 1.89
N ALA A 336 7.68 18.19 1.19
CA ALA A 336 8.11 18.07 -0.21
C ALA A 336 7.27 18.90 -1.19
N LEU A 337 6.00 19.15 -0.86
CA LEU A 337 5.06 19.89 -1.70
C LEU A 337 4.89 21.36 -1.28
N HIS A 338 5.56 21.82 -0.24
CA HIS A 338 5.60 23.23 0.19
C HIS A 338 7.03 23.68 0.50
N PRO A 339 7.92 23.68 -0.52
CA PRO A 339 9.34 23.99 -0.33
C PRO A 339 9.64 25.44 0.08
#